data_AF-A0A2N5DQC6-F1
#
_entry.id   AF-A0A2N5DQC6-F1
#
_cell.length_a   1.000
_cell.length_b   1.000
_cell.length_c   1.000
_cell.angle_alpha   90.00
_cell.angle_beta   90.00
_cell.angle_gamma   90.00
#
_symmetry.space_group_name_H-M   'P 1'
#
loop_
_entity.id
_entity.type
_entity.pdbx_description
1 polymer ?
#
loop_
_entity_poly.entity_id
_entity_poly.type
_entity_poly.pdbx_seq_one_letter_code
_entity_poly.pdbx_strand_id
1 'polypeptide(L)'
;MKSVSFGRAAWVGGALLAALAAVGGQAAAQTRTQSASYVILPATAPEGVQVAKKGEPLLVQQAVAPRAARLTAQATLGSGKKATVFPVGAKMFGVPSQGGFAYCAVSEGKRWWSSAAFSCFEDVDADGDFDQVRPSGSPFMNVALFVFTLGAPKPLETSVAYERTPYAEGPSVDFGLIWNAQAPRAKEGEPTKPGTVTVQPAFESPLGFQPIRNGGATRPLQGEDKPASITVRGSRIEVLGLTPEGDLLYRVLETIPPQVDRVTLSITTTTTYVYR
;
A
#
# COMPACT_ATOMS: atom_id res chain seq x y z
N MET A 1 -35.22 -25.07 -81.17
CA MET A 1 -34.61 -25.79 -80.04
C MET A 1 -34.34 -24.80 -78.91
N LYS A 2 -35.22 -24.77 -77.92
CA LYS A 2 -35.13 -23.97 -76.69
C LYS A 2 -35.80 -24.75 -75.56
N SER A 3 -35.22 -24.54 -74.37
CA SER A 3 -35.59 -24.96 -73.01
C SER A 3 -35.59 -26.46 -72.68
N VAL A 4 -34.67 -26.88 -71.80
CA VAL A 4 -35.01 -27.62 -70.58
C VAL A 4 -34.08 -27.18 -69.44
N SER A 5 -34.68 -26.97 -68.27
CA SER A 5 -34.10 -26.69 -66.95
C SER A 5 -33.24 -27.84 -66.42
N PHE A 6 -32.12 -27.53 -65.76
CA PHE A 6 -31.56 -28.41 -64.73
C PHE A 6 -31.05 -27.58 -63.55
N GLY A 7 -31.53 -27.96 -62.36
CA GLY A 7 -31.24 -27.32 -61.09
C GLY A 7 -29.77 -27.37 -60.72
N ARG A 8 -29.31 -26.31 -60.05
CA ARG A 8 -28.01 -26.28 -59.38
C ARG A 8 -28.16 -26.90 -58.00
N ALA A 9 -27.62 -28.10 -57.88
CA ALA A 9 -27.23 -28.70 -56.62
C ALA A 9 -26.19 -27.81 -55.92
N ALA A 10 -26.31 -27.75 -54.60
CA ALA A 10 -25.45 -27.03 -53.69
C ALA A 10 -23.98 -27.43 -53.84
N TRP A 11 -23.09 -26.43 -53.86
CA TRP A 11 -21.71 -26.60 -53.40
C TRP A 11 -21.40 -25.51 -52.38
N VAL A 12 -21.22 -26.01 -51.17
CA VAL A 12 -20.59 -25.43 -49.99
C VAL A 12 -19.35 -24.61 -50.41
N GLY A 13 -19.37 -23.31 -50.14
CA GLY A 13 -18.25 -22.45 -50.49
C GLY A 13 -18.55 -20.99 -50.21
N GLY A 14 -18.66 -20.61 -48.94
CA GLY A 14 -18.91 -19.21 -48.60
C GLY A 14 -19.24 -18.92 -47.15
N ALA A 15 -18.52 -19.52 -46.20
CA ALA A 15 -18.61 -19.11 -44.80
C ALA A 15 -17.30 -19.33 -44.03
N LEU A 16 -16.15 -19.16 -44.71
CA LEU A 16 -14.83 -19.25 -44.05
C LEU A 16 -13.93 -18.04 -44.31
N LEU A 17 -14.52 -16.87 -44.58
CA LEU A 17 -13.78 -15.60 -44.72
C LEU A 17 -14.40 -14.44 -43.93
N ALA A 18 -15.25 -14.72 -42.95
CA ALA A 18 -15.83 -13.70 -42.06
C ALA A 18 -15.68 -14.01 -40.55
N ALA A 19 -14.75 -14.91 -40.18
CA ALA A 19 -14.47 -15.26 -38.78
C ALA A 19 -13.06 -14.89 -38.30
N LEU A 20 -12.25 -14.22 -39.12
CA LEU A 20 -10.87 -13.81 -38.78
C LEU A 20 -10.68 -12.30 -38.59
N ALA A 21 -11.75 -11.50 -38.66
CA ALA A 21 -11.68 -10.05 -38.50
C ALA A 21 -12.25 -9.51 -37.17
N ALA A 22 -12.53 -10.38 -36.19
CA ALA A 22 -13.05 -10.00 -34.87
C ALA A 22 -12.09 -10.38 -33.72
N VAL A 23 -10.79 -10.56 -33.99
CA VAL A 23 -9.76 -10.69 -32.94
C VAL A 23 -9.24 -9.29 -32.59
N GLY A 24 -10.12 -8.42 -32.10
CA GLY A 24 -9.71 -7.23 -31.35
C GLY A 24 -9.03 -7.73 -30.07
N GLY A 25 -7.72 -7.49 -29.97
CA GLY A 25 -6.80 -8.21 -29.07
C GLY A 25 -7.32 -8.41 -27.65
N GLN A 26 -7.21 -9.64 -27.15
CA GLN A 26 -7.41 -9.94 -25.74
C GLN A 26 -6.44 -9.10 -24.91
N ALA A 27 -6.95 -8.15 -24.15
CA ALA A 27 -6.20 -7.58 -23.04
C ALA A 27 -5.89 -8.74 -22.07
N ALA A 28 -4.61 -9.10 -21.97
CA ALA A 28 -4.18 -10.09 -20.99
C ALA A 28 -4.07 -9.40 -19.63
N ALA A 29 -4.94 -9.76 -18.70
CA ALA A 29 -4.84 -9.36 -17.31
C ALA A 29 -4.14 -10.46 -16.52
N GLN A 30 -2.96 -10.17 -15.96
CA GLN A 30 -2.27 -11.07 -15.05
C GLN A 30 -2.37 -10.53 -13.62
N THR A 31 -2.92 -11.35 -12.72
CA THR A 31 -2.91 -11.03 -11.28
C THR A 31 -1.75 -11.76 -10.61
N ARG A 32 -0.96 -11.04 -9.81
CA ARG A 32 0.11 -11.59 -8.97
C ARG A 32 -0.06 -11.08 -7.56
N THR A 33 0.15 -11.96 -6.59
CA THR A 33 0.19 -11.57 -5.17
C THR A 33 1.61 -11.16 -4.80
N GLN A 34 1.75 -10.01 -4.17
CA GLN A 34 3.01 -9.51 -3.60
C GLN A 34 2.80 -9.13 -2.15
N SER A 35 3.87 -9.09 -1.36
CA SER A 35 3.82 -8.62 0.02
C SER A 35 4.77 -7.44 0.19
N ALA A 36 4.27 -6.35 0.76
CA ALA A 36 5.11 -5.26 1.23
C ALA A 36 5.43 -5.51 2.71
N SER A 37 6.72 -5.59 3.04
CA SER A 37 7.18 -5.74 4.42
C SER A 37 7.48 -4.38 5.02
N TYR A 38 7.20 -4.21 6.31
CA TYR A 38 7.50 -2.99 7.06
C TYR A 38 7.93 -3.34 8.49
N VAL A 39 8.63 -2.42 9.13
CA VAL A 39 9.07 -2.50 10.52
C VAL A 39 8.36 -1.41 11.29
N ILE A 40 7.67 -1.78 12.36
CA ILE A 40 7.13 -0.80 13.31
C ILE A 40 8.26 -0.43 14.27
N LEU A 41 8.58 0.86 14.35
CA LEU A 41 9.60 1.39 15.24
C LEU A 41 9.06 1.51 16.67
N PRO A 42 9.91 1.35 17.69
CA PRO A 42 9.50 1.54 19.08
C PRO A 42 8.98 2.96 19.30
N ALA A 43 7.98 3.08 20.17
CA ALA A 43 7.51 4.37 20.68
C ALA A 43 7.13 4.24 22.15
N THR A 44 7.15 5.38 22.83
CA THR A 44 6.68 5.50 24.21
C THR A 44 5.16 5.57 24.25
N ALA A 45 4.53 4.87 25.20
CA ALA A 45 3.09 4.98 25.41
C ALA A 45 2.74 6.40 25.87
N PRO A 46 1.64 7.01 25.37
CA PRO A 46 1.13 8.23 25.97
C PRO A 46 0.76 7.98 27.43
N GLU A 47 1.10 8.93 28.31
CA GLU A 47 0.85 8.81 29.74
C GLU A 47 -0.62 9.14 30.08
N GLY A 48 -1.15 8.47 31.10
CA GLY A 48 -2.46 8.80 31.66
C GLY A 48 -3.66 8.46 30.78
N VAL A 49 -4.80 9.10 31.09
CA VAL A 49 -6.05 8.93 30.34
C VAL A 49 -6.07 9.87 29.14
N GLN A 50 -6.47 9.34 28.00
CA GLN A 50 -6.54 10.02 26.72
C GLN A 50 -7.99 10.03 26.22
N VAL A 51 -8.30 11.03 25.38
CA VAL A 51 -9.58 11.14 24.66
C VAL A 51 -9.28 11.19 23.18
N ALA A 52 -9.95 10.36 22.38
CA ALA A 52 -9.80 10.34 20.93
C ALA A 52 -11.15 10.51 20.25
N LYS A 53 -11.22 11.42 19.28
CA LYS A 53 -12.39 11.57 18.41
C LYS A 53 -12.45 10.44 17.40
N LYS A 54 -13.62 10.25 16.81
CA LYS A 54 -13.79 9.25 15.75
C LYS A 54 -12.86 9.56 14.58
N GLY A 55 -12.06 8.57 14.17
CA GLY A 55 -11.09 8.69 13.09
C GLY A 55 -9.69 9.16 13.54
N GLU A 56 -9.54 9.60 14.80
CA GLU A 56 -8.23 9.84 15.38
C GLU A 56 -7.60 8.52 15.83
N PRO A 57 -6.28 8.35 15.63
CA PRO A 57 -5.56 7.18 16.13
C PRO A 57 -5.42 7.23 17.65
N LEU A 58 -5.58 6.08 18.30
CA LEU A 58 -5.35 5.86 19.73
C LEU A 58 -3.87 5.79 20.10
N LEU A 59 -3.04 5.42 19.13
CA LEU A 59 -1.60 5.29 19.25
C LEU A 59 -1.02 5.54 17.87
N VAL A 60 0.08 6.27 17.80
CA VAL A 60 0.83 6.50 16.56
C VAL A 60 2.28 6.10 16.79
N GLN A 61 2.81 5.28 15.89
CA GLN A 61 4.20 4.87 15.81
C GLN A 61 4.70 5.05 14.38
N GLN A 62 6.01 5.15 14.21
CA GLN A 62 6.59 5.20 12.88
C GLN A 62 6.72 3.78 12.32
N ALA A 63 6.38 3.60 11.05
CA ALA A 63 6.68 2.41 10.28
C ALA A 63 7.63 2.74 9.13
N VAL A 64 8.61 1.87 8.88
CA VAL A 64 9.64 2.02 7.85
C VAL A 64 9.75 0.75 7.01
N ALA A 65 10.33 0.83 5.82
CA ALA A 65 10.71 -0.39 5.09
C ALA A 65 11.87 -1.10 5.80
N PRO A 66 12.00 -2.43 5.71
CA PRO A 66 13.09 -3.18 6.33
C PRO A 66 14.46 -2.92 5.67
N ARG A 67 14.48 -2.19 4.55
CA ARG A 67 15.70 -1.78 3.85
C ARG A 67 15.63 -0.28 3.56
N ALA A 68 16.72 0.40 3.83
CA ALA A 68 16.88 1.82 3.54
C ALA A 68 18.22 2.07 2.84
N ALA A 69 18.27 3.15 2.08
CA ALA A 69 19.47 3.64 1.43
C ALA A 69 19.41 5.16 1.33
N ARG A 70 20.54 5.73 0.93
CA ARG A 70 20.69 7.16 0.66
C ARG A 70 21.54 7.36 -0.59
N LEU A 71 21.14 8.30 -1.44
CA LEU A 71 21.96 8.71 -2.57
C LEU A 71 23.22 9.43 -2.08
N THR A 72 24.39 9.04 -2.58
CA THR A 72 25.66 9.73 -2.32
C THR A 72 26.09 10.58 -3.53
N ALA A 73 25.47 10.35 -4.69
CA ALA A 73 25.53 11.21 -5.87
C ALA A 73 24.14 11.71 -6.29
N GLN A 74 24.07 12.87 -6.95
CA GLN A 74 22.80 13.37 -7.51
C GLN A 74 22.37 12.47 -8.68
N ALA A 75 21.10 12.07 -8.69
CA ALA A 75 20.49 11.37 -9.82
C ALA A 75 19.60 12.31 -10.63
N THR A 76 19.71 12.25 -11.96
CA THR A 76 18.80 13.00 -12.86
C THR A 76 18.16 12.01 -13.82
N LEU A 77 16.83 11.95 -13.84
CA LEU A 77 16.06 11.10 -14.74
C LEU A 77 15.35 11.91 -15.81
N GLY A 78 15.59 11.57 -17.08
CA GLY A 78 15.06 12.30 -18.23
C GLY A 78 15.85 13.58 -18.54
N SER A 79 15.38 14.35 -19.51
CA SER A 79 16.11 15.51 -20.05
C SER A 79 15.26 16.78 -20.09
N GLY A 80 15.94 17.93 -20.07
CA GLY A 80 15.33 19.26 -20.17
C GLY A 80 14.44 19.63 -18.98
N LYS A 81 13.41 20.46 -19.22
CA LYS A 81 12.53 21.01 -18.17
C LYS A 81 11.64 19.97 -17.45
N LYS A 82 11.67 18.71 -17.89
CA LYS A 82 10.92 17.59 -17.29
C LYS A 82 11.83 16.60 -16.57
N ALA A 83 13.13 16.87 -16.51
CA ALA A 83 14.07 16.04 -15.77
C ALA A 83 13.66 16.01 -14.29
N THR A 84 13.59 14.81 -13.72
CA THR A 84 13.36 14.62 -12.29
C THR A 84 14.71 14.50 -11.62
N VAL A 85 14.99 15.41 -10.67
CA VAL A 85 16.26 15.45 -9.95
C VAL A 85 16.06 14.87 -8.55
N PHE A 86 16.97 14.00 -8.15
CA PHE A 86 17.09 13.46 -6.79
C PHE A 86 18.43 13.92 -6.22
N PRO A 87 18.42 14.76 -5.18
CA PRO A 87 19.66 15.34 -4.65
C PRO A 87 20.52 14.29 -3.94
N VAL A 88 21.79 14.63 -3.74
CA VAL A 88 22.65 13.94 -2.77
C VAL A 88 21.96 13.97 -1.40
N GLY A 89 21.97 12.85 -0.71
CA GLY A 89 21.31 12.69 0.59
C GLY A 89 19.84 12.27 0.51
N ALA A 90 19.27 12.12 -0.69
CA ALA A 90 17.89 11.65 -0.84
C ALA A 90 17.72 10.28 -0.18
N LYS A 91 16.78 10.20 0.77
CA LYS A 91 16.42 8.97 1.47
C LYS A 91 15.62 8.06 0.55
N MET A 92 15.89 6.76 0.65
CA MET A 92 15.26 5.74 -0.16
C MET A 92 14.81 4.57 0.72
N PHE A 93 13.79 3.86 0.25
CA PHE A 93 13.32 2.63 0.87
C PHE A 93 13.38 1.47 -0.11
N GLY A 94 13.76 0.29 0.37
CA GLY A 94 13.90 -0.90 -0.45
C GLY A 94 12.56 -1.62 -0.64
N VAL A 95 12.26 -1.97 -1.89
CA VAL A 95 11.13 -2.83 -2.28
C VAL A 95 11.64 -4.09 -2.99
N PRO A 96 10.98 -5.24 -2.85
CA PRO A 96 11.34 -6.44 -3.61
C PRO A 96 11.26 -6.19 -5.12
N SER A 97 12.25 -6.66 -5.86
CA SER A 97 12.28 -6.63 -7.32
C SER A 97 12.74 -7.95 -7.92
N GLN A 98 12.76 -8.07 -9.25
CA GLN A 98 13.14 -9.33 -9.92
C GLN A 98 14.62 -9.69 -9.68
N GLY A 99 15.50 -8.70 -9.56
CA GLY A 99 16.94 -8.88 -9.30
C GLY A 99 17.33 -8.88 -7.82
N GLY A 100 16.36 -8.83 -6.90
CA GLY A 100 16.60 -8.70 -5.47
C GLY A 100 15.80 -7.54 -4.89
N PHE A 101 16.41 -6.35 -4.84
CA PHE A 101 15.76 -5.16 -4.31
C PHE A 101 15.97 -3.95 -5.21
N ALA A 102 14.93 -3.15 -5.35
CA ALA A 102 15.02 -1.79 -5.86
C ALA A 102 14.91 -0.81 -4.69
N TYR A 103 15.60 0.33 -4.76
CA TYR A 103 15.48 1.40 -3.79
C TYR A 103 14.70 2.54 -4.41
N CYS A 104 13.52 2.82 -3.86
CA CYS A 104 12.63 3.86 -4.37
C CYS A 104 12.95 5.20 -3.71
N ALA A 105 13.33 6.18 -4.53
CA ALA A 105 13.56 7.55 -4.12
C ALA A 105 12.34 8.44 -4.42
N VAL A 106 12.27 9.54 -3.69
CA VAL A 106 11.23 10.57 -3.81
C VAL A 106 11.85 11.80 -4.44
N SER A 107 11.22 12.35 -5.49
CA SER A 107 11.64 13.62 -6.08
C SER A 107 11.23 14.77 -5.16
N GLU A 108 12.13 15.73 -4.93
CA GLU A 108 11.83 16.92 -4.11
C GLU A 108 10.65 17.74 -4.68
N GLY A 109 9.88 18.39 -3.80
CA GLY A 109 8.80 19.33 -4.15
C GLY A 109 7.36 18.81 -3.92
N LYS A 110 7.18 17.57 -3.48
CA LYS A 110 5.89 17.03 -3.03
C LYS A 110 6.08 16.38 -1.67
N ARG A 111 5.09 16.47 -0.78
CA ARG A 111 4.99 15.57 0.38
C ARG A 111 5.20 14.16 -0.18
N TRP A 112 6.17 13.41 0.33
CA TRP A 112 6.61 12.16 -0.31
C TRP A 112 5.50 11.09 -0.41
N TRP A 113 4.39 11.26 0.33
CA TRP A 113 3.16 10.47 0.24
C TRP A 113 2.15 10.94 -0.82
N SER A 114 2.36 12.11 -1.45
CA SER A 114 1.52 12.65 -2.53
C SER A 114 2.15 12.55 -3.92
N SER A 115 3.34 11.97 -4.05
CA SER A 115 3.94 11.70 -5.36
C SER A 115 3.29 10.48 -6.01
N ALA A 116 2.57 10.72 -7.11
CA ALA A 116 1.91 9.68 -7.91
C ALA A 116 2.88 8.69 -8.60
N ALA A 117 4.19 8.92 -8.54
CA ALA A 117 5.21 8.02 -9.09
C ALA A 117 6.52 8.16 -8.31
N PHE A 118 7.08 7.03 -7.87
CA PHE A 118 8.43 6.91 -7.33
C PHE A 118 9.36 6.43 -8.45
N SER A 119 10.65 6.73 -8.33
CA SER A 119 11.68 6.14 -9.19
C SER A 119 12.46 5.13 -8.36
N CYS A 120 12.45 3.87 -8.79
CA CYS A 120 13.07 2.78 -8.07
C CYS A 120 14.33 2.34 -8.79
N PHE A 121 15.47 2.56 -8.15
CA PHE A 121 16.80 2.32 -8.69
C PHE A 121 17.26 0.91 -8.30
N GLU A 122 17.96 0.22 -9.20
CA GLU A 122 18.50 -1.12 -8.96
C GLU A 122 20.00 -1.11 -9.24
N ASP A 123 20.72 -1.75 -8.33
CA ASP A 123 22.15 -2.07 -8.36
C ASP A 123 22.21 -3.56 -8.71
N VAL A 124 22.55 -3.86 -9.97
CA VAL A 124 22.34 -5.19 -10.55
C VAL A 124 23.52 -6.10 -10.27
N ASP A 125 24.72 -5.55 -10.19
CA ASP A 125 25.97 -6.27 -9.96
C ASP A 125 26.53 -6.12 -8.53
N ALA A 126 25.82 -5.38 -7.67
CA ALA A 126 26.12 -5.19 -6.25
C ALA A 126 27.43 -4.43 -5.99
N ASP A 127 27.82 -3.51 -6.88
CA ASP A 127 29.06 -2.74 -6.79
C ASP A 127 28.96 -1.45 -5.95
N GLY A 128 27.74 -1.07 -5.55
CA GLY A 128 27.47 0.14 -4.76
C GLY A 128 26.99 1.33 -5.59
N ASP A 129 26.84 1.16 -6.90
CA ASP A 129 26.22 2.10 -7.80
C ASP A 129 24.89 1.54 -8.34
N PHE A 130 23.94 2.43 -8.62
CA PHE A 130 22.74 2.05 -9.36
C PHE A 130 23.02 2.07 -10.86
N ASP A 131 22.61 1.02 -11.57
CA ASP A 131 22.79 0.88 -13.03
C ASP A 131 21.52 1.14 -13.81
N GLN A 132 20.37 0.94 -13.17
CA GLN A 132 19.08 0.99 -13.83
C GLN A 132 17.99 1.57 -12.94
N VAL A 133 16.93 2.04 -13.58
CA VAL A 133 15.75 2.59 -12.93
C VAL A 133 14.48 1.98 -13.49
N ARG A 134 13.51 1.77 -12.60
CA ARG A 134 12.17 1.31 -12.93
C ARG A 134 11.14 2.34 -12.46
N PRO A 135 10.09 2.57 -13.26
CA PRO A 135 8.93 3.29 -12.77
C PRO A 135 8.26 2.47 -11.67
N SER A 136 7.73 3.16 -10.67
CA SER A 136 6.88 2.51 -9.68
C SER A 136 5.41 2.50 -10.09
N GLY A 137 4.65 1.55 -9.57
CA GLY A 137 3.19 1.67 -9.50
C GLY A 137 2.75 2.73 -8.49
N SER A 138 1.45 3.06 -8.53
CA SER A 138 0.83 3.86 -7.48
C SER A 138 0.86 3.09 -6.14
N PRO A 139 1.11 3.76 -5.00
CA PRO A 139 1.15 3.08 -3.71
C PRO A 139 -0.19 2.43 -3.37
N PHE A 140 -0.15 1.20 -2.87
CA PHE A 140 -1.36 0.56 -2.35
C PHE A 140 -1.87 1.28 -1.10
N MET A 141 -3.20 1.42 -0.98
CA MET A 141 -3.86 2.23 0.08
C MET A 141 -3.38 3.68 0.15
N ASN A 142 -2.70 4.20 -0.88
CA ASN A 142 -2.00 5.49 -0.86
C ASN A 142 -0.94 5.58 0.25
N VAL A 143 -0.38 4.43 0.68
CA VAL A 143 0.69 4.35 1.69
C VAL A 143 2.02 4.21 0.97
N ALA A 144 2.89 5.21 1.10
CA ALA A 144 4.10 5.33 0.29
C ALA A 144 5.11 4.18 0.43
N LEU A 145 5.12 3.44 1.54
CA LEU A 145 5.94 2.23 1.67
C LEU A 145 5.42 1.03 0.85
N PHE A 146 4.17 1.08 0.37
CA PHE A 146 3.50 -0.02 -0.33
C PHE A 146 3.54 0.19 -1.84
N VAL A 147 4.76 0.45 -2.32
CA VAL A 147 5.07 0.66 -3.72
C VAL A 147 5.71 -0.61 -4.31
N PHE A 148 5.50 -0.82 -5.60
CA PHE A 148 6.05 -1.94 -6.35
C PHE A 148 6.67 -1.44 -7.65
N THR A 149 7.73 -2.09 -8.10
CA THR A 149 8.33 -1.80 -9.40
C THR A 149 7.44 -2.30 -10.53
N LEU A 150 7.25 -1.49 -11.57
CA LEU A 150 6.48 -1.85 -12.76
C LEU A 150 7.33 -1.75 -14.03
N GLY A 151 6.84 -2.41 -15.09
CA GLY A 151 7.45 -2.33 -16.42
C GLY A 151 8.82 -3.02 -16.54
N ALA A 152 9.51 -2.72 -17.64
CA ALA A 152 10.90 -3.14 -17.86
C ALA A 152 11.86 -2.12 -17.23
N PRO A 153 13.04 -2.57 -16.74
CA PRO A 153 14.07 -1.64 -16.27
C PRO A 153 14.63 -0.84 -17.43
N LYS A 154 15.09 0.38 -17.14
CA LYS A 154 15.80 1.25 -18.08
C LYS A 154 17.20 1.50 -17.54
N PRO A 155 18.26 1.29 -18.34
CA PRO A 155 19.60 1.68 -17.96
C PRO A 155 19.67 3.17 -17.63
N LEU A 156 20.45 3.52 -16.63
CA LEU A 156 20.81 4.91 -16.36
C LEU A 156 21.87 5.36 -17.36
N GLU A 157 21.84 6.64 -17.73
CA GLU A 157 22.89 7.22 -18.61
C GLU A 157 24.26 7.27 -17.92
N THR A 158 24.26 7.31 -16.60
CA THR A 158 25.45 7.27 -15.74
C THR A 158 25.07 6.57 -14.46
N SER A 159 25.92 5.65 -13.98
CA SER A 159 25.68 4.97 -12.72
C SER A 159 25.63 5.97 -11.56
N VAL A 160 24.80 5.68 -10.55
CA VAL A 160 24.54 6.62 -9.44
C VAL A 160 24.91 5.98 -8.12
N ALA A 161 25.95 6.52 -7.49
CA ALA A 161 26.41 6.05 -6.19
C ALA A 161 25.36 6.20 -5.08
N TYR A 162 25.29 5.17 -4.24
CA TYR A 162 24.44 5.14 -3.06
C TYR A 162 25.13 4.43 -1.91
N GLU A 163 24.54 4.54 -0.72
CA GLU A 163 24.93 3.74 0.43
C GLU A 163 23.71 3.15 1.12
N ARG A 164 23.86 1.95 1.67
CA ARG A 164 22.83 1.35 2.52
C ARG A 164 22.89 1.97 3.90
N THR A 165 21.72 2.24 4.47
CA THR A 165 21.60 2.85 5.80
C THR A 165 20.75 1.95 6.72
N PRO A 166 20.87 2.10 8.05
CA PRO A 166 19.94 1.47 8.97
C PRO A 166 18.48 1.80 8.61
N TYR A 167 17.59 0.82 8.70
CA TYR A 167 16.18 1.01 8.30
C TYR A 167 15.50 2.18 9.03
N ALA A 168 15.90 2.47 10.27
CA ALA A 168 15.36 3.55 11.08
C ALA A 168 15.70 4.95 10.52
N GLU A 169 16.70 5.06 9.66
CA GLU A 169 17.07 6.32 9.00
C GLU A 169 16.31 6.54 7.68
N GLY A 170 15.63 5.51 7.17
CA GLY A 170 14.86 5.57 5.93
C GLY A 170 13.59 6.42 6.03
N PRO A 171 12.84 6.54 4.92
CA PRO A 171 11.51 7.16 4.94
C PRO A 171 10.54 6.38 5.84
N SER A 172 9.75 7.11 6.64
CA SER A 172 8.79 6.54 7.59
C SER A 172 7.38 7.08 7.37
N VAL A 173 6.37 6.20 7.45
CA VAL A 173 4.94 6.58 7.52
C VAL A 173 4.42 6.38 8.94
N ASP A 174 3.44 7.18 9.32
CA ASP A 174 2.71 6.97 10.56
C ASP A 174 1.87 5.68 10.45
N PHE A 175 2.06 4.81 11.43
CA PHE A 175 1.28 3.61 11.70
C PHE A 175 0.50 3.83 12.99
N GLY A 176 -0.81 3.70 12.93
CA GLY A 176 -1.67 3.94 14.08
C GLY A 176 -2.65 2.83 14.37
N LEU A 177 -3.27 2.93 15.54
CA LEU A 177 -4.42 2.11 15.92
C LEU A 177 -5.66 2.99 15.91
N ILE A 178 -6.51 2.87 14.89
CA ILE A 178 -7.78 3.60 14.83
C ILE A 178 -8.88 2.83 15.52
N TRP A 179 -9.95 3.53 15.89
CA TRP A 179 -11.07 2.95 16.60
C TRP A 179 -12.41 3.26 15.92
N ASN A 180 -13.38 2.39 16.17
CA ASN A 180 -14.77 2.63 15.86
C ASN A 180 -15.64 2.01 16.96
N ALA A 181 -16.68 2.73 17.39
CA ALA A 181 -17.66 2.19 18.31
C ALA A 181 -18.99 1.95 17.61
N GLN A 182 -19.69 0.92 18.06
CA GLN A 182 -21.09 0.67 17.75
C GLN A 182 -21.88 0.83 19.04
N ALA A 183 -22.91 1.68 19.01
CA ALA A 183 -23.80 1.89 20.14
C ALA A 183 -24.54 0.60 20.52
N PRO A 184 -24.97 0.46 21.79
CA PRO A 184 -25.87 -0.61 22.20
C PRO A 184 -27.10 -0.66 21.31
N ARG A 185 -27.54 -1.86 20.94
CA ARG A 185 -28.74 -2.05 20.12
C ARG A 185 -29.74 -2.90 20.88
N ALA A 186 -30.95 -2.37 21.02
CA ALA A 186 -32.12 -3.13 21.41
C ALA A 186 -32.99 -3.37 20.18
N LYS A 187 -33.53 -4.58 20.06
CA LYS A 187 -34.71 -4.84 19.22
C LYS A 187 -35.89 -5.04 20.17
N GLU A 188 -37.08 -4.67 19.72
CA GLU A 188 -38.30 -4.85 20.52
C GLU A 188 -38.45 -6.33 20.91
N GLY A 189 -38.58 -6.59 22.22
CA GLY A 189 -38.66 -7.94 22.78
C GLY A 189 -37.32 -8.67 22.99
N GLU A 190 -36.16 -8.11 22.61
CA GLU A 190 -34.83 -8.70 22.86
C GLU A 190 -34.06 -7.94 23.96
N PRO A 191 -33.24 -8.63 24.77
CA PRO A 191 -32.34 -7.97 25.70
C PRO A 191 -31.32 -7.09 24.95
N THR A 192 -31.06 -5.89 25.47
CA THR A 192 -30.12 -4.92 24.89
C THR A 192 -28.74 -5.54 24.74
N LYS A 193 -28.20 -5.54 23.51
CA LYS A 193 -26.83 -5.96 23.27
C LYS A 193 -25.88 -4.82 23.66
N PRO A 194 -24.77 -5.10 24.39
CA PRO A 194 -23.81 -4.08 24.74
C PRO A 194 -23.23 -3.44 23.47
N GLY A 195 -22.90 -2.15 23.56
CA GLY A 195 -22.11 -1.49 22.53
C GLY A 195 -20.75 -2.18 22.38
N THR A 196 -20.09 -1.99 21.25
CA THR A 196 -18.78 -2.60 20.99
C THR A 196 -17.78 -1.55 20.52
N VAL A 197 -16.53 -1.67 20.96
CA VAL A 197 -15.40 -0.92 20.40
C VAL A 197 -14.53 -1.87 19.59
N THR A 198 -14.20 -1.44 18.38
CA THR A 198 -13.25 -2.11 17.50
C THR A 198 -12.02 -1.25 17.35
N VAL A 199 -10.85 -1.83 17.57
CA VAL A 199 -9.55 -1.19 17.32
C VAL A 199 -8.87 -1.91 16.16
N GLN A 200 -8.36 -1.16 15.19
CA GLN A 200 -7.75 -1.71 13.98
C GLN A 200 -6.43 -0.99 13.66
N PRO A 201 -5.42 -1.73 13.17
CA PRO A 201 -4.21 -1.10 12.65
C PRO A 201 -4.51 -0.33 11.37
N ALA A 202 -3.85 0.80 11.20
CA ALA A 202 -4.01 1.68 10.05
C ALA A 202 -2.69 2.39 9.71
N PHE A 203 -2.57 2.81 8.47
CA PHE A 203 -1.47 3.67 8.01
C PHE A 203 -2.01 5.05 7.66
N GLU A 204 -1.25 6.10 7.98
CA GLU A 204 -1.57 7.42 7.49
C GLU A 204 -1.45 7.48 5.97
N SER A 205 -2.37 8.21 5.35
CA SER A 205 -2.42 8.47 3.91
C SER A 205 -2.96 9.88 3.66
N PRO A 206 -2.92 10.39 2.41
CA PRO A 206 -3.60 11.64 2.06
C PRO A 206 -5.11 11.68 2.41
N LEU A 207 -5.75 10.52 2.59
CA LEU A 207 -7.17 10.38 2.92
C LEU A 207 -7.42 10.16 4.42
N GLY A 208 -6.40 10.37 5.27
CA GLY A 208 -6.40 10.00 6.68
C GLY A 208 -5.94 8.56 6.91
N PHE A 209 -6.05 8.08 8.15
CA PHE A 209 -5.63 6.73 8.54
C PHE A 209 -6.49 5.66 7.84
N GLN A 210 -5.86 4.86 6.98
CA GLN A 210 -6.51 3.79 6.23
C GLN A 210 -6.34 2.46 6.97
N PRO A 211 -7.43 1.79 7.37
CA PRO A 211 -7.37 0.54 8.11
C PRO A 211 -6.78 -0.59 7.25
N ILE A 212 -5.89 -1.37 7.84
CA ILE A 212 -5.43 -2.62 7.28
C ILE A 212 -6.49 -3.67 7.58
N ARG A 213 -6.94 -4.36 6.53
CA ARG A 213 -7.88 -5.47 6.69
C ARG A 213 -7.17 -6.61 7.42
N ASN A 214 -7.82 -7.13 8.46
CA ASN A 214 -7.31 -8.16 9.37
C ASN A 214 -6.26 -7.66 10.37
N GLY A 215 -6.31 -8.18 11.60
CA GLY A 215 -5.40 -7.78 12.69
C GLY A 215 -5.95 -6.73 13.64
N GLY A 216 -7.24 -6.40 13.56
CA GLY A 216 -7.93 -5.64 14.61
C GLY A 216 -8.61 -6.55 15.64
N ALA A 217 -9.16 -5.94 16.69
CA ALA A 217 -9.91 -6.63 17.74
C ALA A 217 -11.15 -5.84 18.13
N THR A 218 -12.24 -6.57 18.42
CA THR A 218 -13.51 -5.99 18.89
C THR A 218 -13.80 -6.50 20.30
N ARG A 219 -14.22 -5.59 21.19
CA ARG A 219 -14.68 -5.93 22.54
C ARG A 219 -16.00 -5.23 22.84
N PRO A 220 -16.90 -5.88 23.61
CA PRO A 220 -18.05 -5.19 24.16
C PRO A 220 -17.60 -4.15 25.18
N LEU A 221 -18.26 -3.00 25.18
CA LEU A 221 -18.21 -2.04 26.27
C LEU A 221 -18.95 -2.65 27.47
N GLN A 222 -18.30 -2.68 28.63
CA GLN A 222 -18.85 -3.33 29.83
C GLN A 222 -19.50 -2.34 30.83
N GLY A 223 -19.72 -1.09 30.40
CA GLY A 223 -20.21 0.01 31.25
C GLY A 223 -19.08 0.93 31.72
N GLU A 224 -19.44 2.06 32.34
CA GLU A 224 -18.49 3.12 32.73
C GLU A 224 -17.46 2.66 33.79
N ASP A 225 -17.82 1.69 34.64
CA ASP A 225 -16.96 1.20 35.73
C ASP A 225 -16.14 -0.06 35.38
N LYS A 226 -16.24 -0.55 34.14
CA LYS A 226 -15.56 -1.78 33.72
C LYS A 226 -14.78 -1.56 32.43
N PRO A 227 -13.50 -1.17 32.54
CA PRO A 227 -12.65 -0.98 31.38
C PRO A 227 -12.55 -2.25 30.52
N ALA A 228 -12.57 -2.08 29.20
CA ALA A 228 -12.36 -3.16 28.25
C ALA A 228 -10.90 -3.17 27.77
N SER A 229 -10.17 -4.24 28.07
CA SER A 229 -8.81 -4.42 27.56
C SER A 229 -8.83 -4.99 26.14
N ILE A 230 -8.18 -4.29 25.21
CA ILE A 230 -8.06 -4.64 23.80
C ILE A 230 -6.58 -4.79 23.46
N THR A 231 -6.20 -5.98 22.97
CA THR A 231 -4.85 -6.27 22.49
C THR A 231 -4.85 -6.29 20.97
N VAL A 232 -4.00 -5.48 20.34
CA VAL A 232 -3.85 -5.42 18.89
C VAL A 232 -2.36 -5.41 18.56
N ARG A 233 -1.87 -6.42 17.83
CA ARG A 233 -0.47 -6.51 17.38
C ARG A 233 0.55 -6.40 18.52
N GLY A 234 0.20 -6.89 19.70
CA GLY A 234 1.05 -6.82 20.90
C GLY A 234 0.92 -5.53 21.71
N SER A 235 0.25 -4.50 21.20
CA SER A 235 -0.15 -3.36 22.05
C SER A 235 -1.29 -3.76 22.97
N ARG A 236 -1.44 -3.02 24.07
CA ARG A 236 -2.56 -3.17 24.99
C ARG A 236 -3.18 -1.81 25.27
N ILE A 237 -4.45 -1.68 24.90
CA ILE A 237 -5.25 -0.48 25.12
C ILE A 237 -6.37 -0.82 26.08
N GLU A 238 -6.54 -0.01 27.10
CA GLU A 238 -7.66 -0.08 28.01
C GLU A 238 -8.68 0.98 27.61
N VAL A 239 -9.87 0.54 27.20
CA VAL A 239 -10.99 1.42 26.86
C VAL A 239 -11.81 1.65 28.12
N LEU A 240 -11.90 2.90 28.56
CA LEU A 240 -12.59 3.30 29.79
C LEU A 240 -14.08 3.58 29.54
N GLY A 241 -14.42 4.04 28.34
CA GLY A 241 -15.80 4.35 27.98
C GLY A 241 -15.88 5.31 26.80
N LEU A 242 -17.06 5.91 26.65
CA LEU A 242 -17.32 6.98 25.69
C LEU A 242 -17.72 8.24 26.46
N THR A 243 -17.26 9.41 26.01
CA THR A 243 -17.76 10.70 26.53
C THR A 243 -19.22 10.90 26.09
N PRO A 244 -19.97 11.86 26.67
CA PRO A 244 -21.30 12.22 26.19
C PRO A 244 -21.34 12.61 24.71
N GLU A 245 -20.25 13.18 24.18
CA GLU A 245 -20.08 13.55 22.77
C GLU A 245 -19.78 12.34 21.87
N GLY A 246 -19.53 11.18 22.48
CA GLY A 246 -19.22 9.93 21.80
C GLY A 246 -17.73 9.74 21.51
N ASP A 247 -16.83 10.51 22.12
CA ASP A 247 -15.38 10.34 21.99
C ASP A 247 -14.88 9.19 22.87
N LEU A 248 -13.83 8.50 22.45
CA LEU A 248 -13.31 7.35 23.21
C LEU A 248 -12.41 7.83 24.35
N LEU A 249 -12.75 7.46 25.59
CA LEU A 249 -11.81 7.55 26.71
C LEU A 249 -11.01 6.24 26.79
N TYR A 250 -9.69 6.36 26.83
CA TYR A 250 -8.81 5.20 26.83
C TYR A 250 -7.47 5.48 27.54
N ARG A 251 -6.70 4.42 27.75
CA ARG A 251 -5.30 4.47 28.17
C ARG A 251 -4.49 3.46 27.37
N VAL A 252 -3.30 3.85 26.94
CA VAL A 252 -2.33 2.91 26.34
C VAL A 252 -1.50 2.33 27.48
N LEU A 253 -1.61 1.01 27.68
CA LEU A 253 -0.84 0.29 28.69
C LEU A 253 0.49 -0.21 28.11
N GLU A 254 0.45 -0.69 26.86
CA GLU A 254 1.62 -1.20 26.13
C GLU A 254 1.55 -0.72 24.68
N THR A 255 2.66 -0.19 24.15
CA THR A 255 2.78 0.13 22.72
C THR A 255 3.03 -1.12 21.89
N ILE A 256 2.99 -0.98 20.57
CA ILE A 256 3.33 -2.06 19.67
C ILE A 256 4.84 -2.32 19.78
N PRO A 257 5.27 -3.55 20.12
CA PRO A 257 6.69 -3.87 20.18
C PRO A 257 7.31 -3.77 18.78
N PRO A 258 8.62 -3.47 18.69
CA PRO A 258 9.33 -3.50 17.42
C PRO A 258 9.17 -4.86 16.75
N GLN A 259 8.61 -4.87 15.54
CA GLN A 259 8.36 -6.10 14.81
C GLN A 259 8.32 -5.85 13.31
N VAL A 260 8.68 -6.88 12.56
CA VAL A 260 8.53 -6.94 11.11
C VAL A 260 7.16 -7.52 10.81
N ASP A 261 6.39 -6.83 9.97
CA ASP A 261 5.12 -7.34 9.47
C ASP A 261 5.01 -7.16 7.96
N ARG A 262 3.95 -7.70 7.38
CA ARG A 262 3.70 -7.80 5.94
C ARG A 262 2.24 -7.51 5.65
N VAL A 263 2.00 -6.61 4.71
CA VAL A 263 0.70 -6.48 4.04
C VAL A 263 0.76 -7.25 2.74
N THR A 264 -0.22 -8.14 2.53
CA THR A 264 -0.39 -8.88 1.28
C THR A 264 -1.28 -8.09 0.32
N LEU A 265 -0.83 -8.01 -0.93
CA LEU A 265 -1.33 -7.14 -1.98
C LEU A 265 -1.63 -8.01 -3.21
N SER A 266 -2.76 -7.78 -3.87
CA SER A 266 -3.04 -8.36 -5.18
C SER A 266 -2.84 -7.28 -6.24
N ILE A 267 -1.88 -7.50 -7.13
CA ILE A 267 -1.58 -6.58 -8.24
C ILE A 267 -2.12 -7.20 -9.51
N THR A 268 -3.05 -6.51 -10.16
CA THR A 268 -3.52 -6.88 -11.50
C THR A 268 -2.86 -5.97 -12.52
N THR A 269 -2.05 -6.55 -13.40
CA THR A 269 -1.45 -5.84 -14.53
C THR A 269 -2.23 -6.17 -15.79
N THR A 270 -2.75 -5.14 -16.46
CA THR A 270 -3.41 -5.26 -17.76
C THR A 270 -2.47 -4.78 -18.84
N THR A 271 -2.10 -5.65 -19.76
CA THR A 271 -1.29 -5.29 -20.93
C THR A 271 -2.20 -5.10 -22.13
N THR A 272 -2.23 -3.88 -22.66
CA THR A 272 -2.96 -3.55 -23.89
C THR A 272 -1.99 -3.48 -25.05
N TYR A 273 -2.12 -4.39 -26.01
CA TYR A 273 -1.38 -4.33 -27.27
C TYR A 273 -2.07 -3.34 -28.21
N VAL A 274 -1.40 -2.24 -28.54
CA VAL A 274 -1.87 -1.31 -29.56
C VAL A 274 -1.17 -1.66 -30.86
N TYR A 275 -1.89 -2.32 -31.77
CA TYR A 275 -1.43 -2.50 -33.15
C TYR A 275 -1.47 -1.13 -33.84
N ARG A 276 -0.32 -0.70 -34.37
CA ARG A 276 -0.23 0.44 -35.30
C ARG A 276 -0.06 -0.09 -36.71
#